data_AF-A0A1J5C6H6-F1
#
_entry.id   AF-A0A1J5C6H6-F1
#
_cell.length_a   1.000
_cell.length_b   1.000
_cell.length_c   1.000
_cell.angle_alpha   90.00
_cell.angle_beta   90.00
_cell.angle_gamma   90.00
#
_symmetry.space_group_name_H-M   'P 1'
#
loop_
_entity.id
_entity.type
_entity.pdbx_description
1 polymer ?
#
loop_
_entity_poly.entity_id
_entity_poly.type
_entity_poly.pdbx_seq_one_letter_code
_entity_poly.pdbx_strand_id
1 'polypeptide(L)'
;MTASMRVIQSASFRRAYKRLHPNQKADVDDAVTAIVQDPSLGEAKKGDLAGVFVYKFACNGQLTLLAYEYDPDSRKLLLLGSHENLYRDLKKG
;
A
#
# COMPACT_ATOMS: atom_id res chain seq x y z
N MET A 1 26.51 -1.34 -4.90
CA MET A 1 25.43 -0.99 -5.84
C MET A 1 24.17 -0.80 -5.01
N THR A 2 23.74 0.44 -4.78
CA THR A 2 22.43 0.69 -4.14
C THR A 2 21.36 0.22 -5.11
N ALA A 3 20.70 -0.89 -4.79
CA ALA A 3 19.56 -1.34 -5.58
C ALA A 3 18.48 -0.24 -5.56
N SER A 4 18.27 0.40 -6.70
CA SER A 4 17.22 1.40 -6.86
C SER A 4 15.87 0.69 -6.89
N MET A 5 15.25 0.56 -5.72
CA MET A 5 13.93 -0.06 -5.58
C MET A 5 12.88 0.67 -6.43
N ARG A 6 12.22 -0.06 -7.34
CA ARG A 6 11.20 0.52 -8.20
C ARG A 6 9.84 0.53 -7.51
N VAL A 7 9.21 1.70 -7.43
CA VAL A 7 7.83 1.84 -6.93
C VAL A 7 6.87 1.92 -8.10
N ILE A 8 5.98 0.94 -8.22
CA ILE A 8 4.97 0.82 -9.27
C ILE A 8 3.60 1.05 -8.64
N GLN A 9 2.73 1.81 -9.30
CA GLN A 9 1.40 2.13 -8.77
C GLN A 9 0.30 1.58 -9.65
N SER A 10 -0.66 0.85 -9.07
CA SER A 10 -1.86 0.42 -9.78
C SER A 10 -2.77 1.61 -10.10
N ALA A 11 -3.69 1.42 -11.06
CA ALA A 11 -4.72 2.42 -11.34
C ALA A 11 -5.63 2.69 -10.13
N SER A 12 -5.93 1.66 -9.34
CA SER A 12 -6.78 1.77 -8.14
C SER A 12 -6.10 2.58 -7.04
N PHE A 13 -4.83 2.28 -6.74
CA PHE A 13 -4.02 3.09 -5.82
C PHE A 13 -3.97 4.55 -6.28
N ARG A 14 -3.64 4.79 -7.55
CA ARG A 14 -3.54 6.15 -8.10
C ARG A 14 -4.85 6.93 -8.00
N ARG A 15 -5.99 6.28 -8.21
CA ARG A 15 -7.32 6.90 -8.07
C ARG A 15 -7.62 7.27 -6.61
N ALA A 16 -7.30 6.41 -5.66
CA ALA A 16 -7.44 6.70 -4.23
C ALA A 16 -6.54 7.85 -3.79
N TYR A 17 -5.24 7.76 -4.10
CA TYR A 17 -4.23 8.76 -3.73
C TYR A 17 -4.58 10.16 -4.26
N LYS A 18 -5.09 10.26 -5.51
CA LYS A 18 -5.48 11.54 -6.11
C LYS A 18 -6.57 12.28 -5.32
N ARG A 19 -7.43 11.56 -4.58
CA ARG A 19 -8.55 12.13 -3.81
C ARG A 19 -8.13 12.64 -2.43
N LEU A 20 -6.89 12.36 -2.01
CA LEU A 20 -6.39 12.75 -0.70
C LEU A 20 -6.05 14.24 -0.62
N HIS A 21 -6.28 14.81 0.56
CA HIS A 21 -5.79 16.14 0.92
C HIS A 21 -4.26 16.12 1.12
N PRO A 22 -3.58 17.28 1.04
CA PRO A 22 -2.12 17.36 1.12
C PRO A 22 -1.50 16.70 2.36
N ASN A 23 -2.12 16.86 3.53
CA ASN A 23 -1.67 16.22 4.78
C ASN A 23 -1.76 14.69 4.70
N GLN A 24 -2.85 14.16 4.17
CA GLN A 24 -3.03 12.72 3.98
C GLN A 24 -2.06 12.14 2.95
N LYS A 25 -1.71 12.91 1.91
CA LYS A 25 -0.69 12.50 0.93
C LYS A 25 0.67 12.35 1.58
N ALA A 26 1.07 13.29 2.46
CA ALA A 26 2.31 13.19 3.20
C ALA A 26 2.34 11.90 4.06
N ASP A 27 1.27 11.61 4.80
CA ASP A 27 1.18 10.38 5.59
C ASP A 27 1.29 9.10 4.72
N VAL A 28 0.73 9.13 3.51
CA VAL A 28 0.83 8.01 2.56
C VAL A 28 2.22 7.90 1.95
N ASP A 29 2.87 9.02 1.63
CA ASP A 29 4.23 9.04 1.10
C ASP A 29 5.24 8.51 2.15
N ASP A 30 5.03 8.85 3.43
CA ASP A 30 5.77 8.30 4.55
C ASP A 30 5.54 6.78 4.68
N ALA A 31 4.29 6.33 4.58
CA ALA A 31 3.96 4.90 4.59
C ALA A 31 4.57 4.14 3.41
N VAL A 32 4.59 4.72 2.21
CA VAL A 32 5.25 4.14 1.03
C VAL A 32 6.75 4.06 1.25
N THR A 33 7.37 5.10 1.82
CA THR A 33 8.80 5.11 2.15
C THR A 33 9.13 4.01 3.16
N ALA A 34 8.29 3.84 4.19
CA ALA A 34 8.45 2.80 5.20
C ALA A 34 8.46 1.38 4.57
N ILE A 35 7.51 1.05 3.69
CA ILE A 35 7.46 -0.29 3.06
C ILE A 35 8.52 -0.50 1.96
N VAL A 36 9.08 0.58 1.41
CA VAL A 36 10.24 0.51 0.52
C VAL A 36 11.48 0.10 1.33
N GLN A 37 11.67 0.70 2.51
CA GLN A 37 12.79 0.38 3.40
C GLN A 37 12.64 -1.00 4.03
N ASP A 38 11.45 -1.30 4.56
CA ASP A 38 11.13 -2.56 5.19
C ASP A 38 9.78 -3.11 4.68
N PRO A 39 9.78 -3.99 3.67
CA PRO A 39 8.56 -4.59 3.16
C PRO A 39 7.90 -5.57 4.13
N SER A 40 8.56 -5.94 5.24
CA SER A 40 8.00 -6.86 6.21
C SER A 40 7.03 -6.19 7.20
N LEU A 41 6.94 -4.84 7.17
CA LEU A 41 5.99 -4.06 7.97
C LEU A 41 4.52 -4.41 7.70
N GLY A 42 4.22 -4.92 6.50
CA GLY A 42 2.89 -5.38 6.14
C GLY A 42 2.60 -6.82 6.56
N GLU A 43 1.34 -7.10 6.84
CA GLU A 43 0.88 -8.46 7.14
C GLU A 43 0.63 -9.23 5.84
N ALA A 44 1.32 -10.36 5.65
CA ALA A 44 1.12 -11.25 4.51
C ALA A 44 -0.30 -11.84 4.51
N LYS A 45 -0.98 -11.76 3.37
CA LYS A 45 -2.27 -12.42 3.14
C LYS A 45 -2.05 -13.85 2.65
N LYS A 46 -3.06 -14.70 2.89
CA LYS A 46 -3.08 -16.14 2.58
C LYS A 46 -4.27 -16.46 1.67
N GLY A 47 -4.28 -17.66 1.10
CA GLY A 47 -5.35 -18.12 0.21
C GLY A 47 -5.32 -17.39 -1.13
N ASP A 48 -6.47 -16.96 -1.62
CA ASP A 48 -6.62 -16.27 -2.92
C ASP A 48 -5.84 -14.94 -3.02
N LEU A 49 -5.39 -14.41 -1.87
CA LEU A 49 -4.59 -13.18 -1.78
C LEU A 49 -3.12 -13.44 -1.43
N ALA A 50 -2.64 -14.67 -1.59
CA ALA A 50 -1.23 -15.00 -1.37
C ALA A 50 -0.33 -14.12 -2.26
N GLY A 51 0.73 -13.55 -1.66
CA GLY A 51 1.63 -12.58 -2.31
C GLY A 51 1.28 -11.12 -2.06
N VAL A 52 0.09 -10.82 -1.52
CA VAL A 52 -0.30 -9.47 -1.10
C VAL A 52 0.04 -9.25 0.36
N PHE A 53 0.62 -8.09 0.65
CA PHE A 53 0.91 -7.59 2.00
C PHE A 53 0.02 -6.38 2.28
N VAL A 54 -0.40 -6.22 3.54
CA VAL A 54 -1.21 -5.07 3.96
C VAL A 54 -0.52 -4.36 5.12
N TYR A 55 -0.09 -3.13 4.87
CA TYR A 55 0.47 -2.26 5.89
C TYR A 55 -0.63 -1.36 6.49
N LYS A 56 -0.70 -1.31 7.81
CA LYS A 56 -1.64 -0.49 8.61
C LYS A 56 -0.89 0.72 9.16
N PHE A 57 -1.38 1.92 8.90
CA PHE A 57 -0.78 3.16 9.39
C PHE A 57 -1.84 4.21 9.71
N ALA A 58 -1.47 5.21 10.50
CA ALA A 58 -2.32 6.38 10.76
C ALA A 58 -2.17 7.39 9.63
N CYS A 59 -3.29 7.86 9.09
CA CYS A 59 -3.36 8.91 8.09
C CYS A 59 -4.35 9.95 8.59
N ASN A 60 -3.85 11.13 8.99
CA ASN A 60 -4.62 12.22 9.58
C ASN A 60 -5.56 11.75 10.72
N GLY A 61 -5.04 10.93 11.64
CA GLY A 61 -5.79 10.39 12.78
C GLY A 61 -6.75 9.23 12.44
N GLN A 62 -6.79 8.77 11.18
CA GLN A 62 -7.61 7.63 10.76
C GLN A 62 -6.73 6.43 10.38
N LEU A 63 -7.14 5.24 10.82
CA LEU A 63 -6.45 4.00 10.43
C LEU A 63 -6.68 3.71 8.94
N THR A 64 -5.58 3.66 8.19
CA THR A 64 -5.58 3.45 6.74
C THR A 64 -4.75 2.22 6.39
N LEU A 65 -5.14 1.54 5.32
CA LEU A 65 -4.49 0.34 4.79
C LEU A 65 -3.85 0.63 3.44
N LEU A 66 -2.61 0.17 3.28
CA LEU A 66 -1.89 0.11 2.02
C LEU A 66 -1.63 -1.35 1.66
N ALA A 67 -2.27 -1.83 0.59
CA ALA A 67 -1.98 -3.14 0.02
C ALA A 67 -0.86 -3.04 -1.02
N TYR A 68 0.10 -3.95 -0.98
CA TYR A 68 1.22 -3.99 -1.91
C TYR A 68 1.70 -5.41 -2.16
N GLU A 69 2.33 -5.61 -3.31
CA GLU A 69 3.21 -6.74 -3.59
C GLU A 69 4.65 -6.26 -3.46
N TYR A 70 5.54 -7.15 -3.04
CA TYR A 70 6.95 -6.84 -2.99
C TYR A 70 7.79 -7.97 -3.59
N ASP A 71 8.69 -7.58 -4.49
CA ASP A 71 9.71 -8.40 -5.09
C ASP A 71 11.09 -7.85 -4.68
N PRO A 72 12.21 -8.56 -4.92
CA PRO A 72 13.54 -8.06 -4.58
C PRO A 72 13.81 -6.64 -5.12
N ASP A 73 13.32 -6.33 -6.32
CA ASP A 73 13.61 -5.07 -7.03
C ASP A 73 12.43 -4.10 -7.12
N SER A 74 11.24 -4.49 -6.66
CA SER A 74 10.04 -3.65 -6.79
C SER A 74 9.08 -3.69 -5.61
N ARG A 75 8.35 -2.59 -5.48
CA ARG A 75 7.16 -2.42 -4.62
C ARG A 75 6.01 -2.02 -5.51
N LYS A 76 5.00 -2.86 -5.63
CA LYS A 76 3.81 -2.58 -6.43
C LYS A 76 2.66 -2.23 -5.50
N LEU A 77 2.28 -0.96 -5.48
CA LEU A 77 1.18 -0.41 -4.68
C LEU A 77 -0.15 -0.77 -5.34
N LEU A 78 -0.97 -1.55 -4.64
CA LEU A 78 -2.19 -2.13 -5.18
C LEU A 78 -3.43 -1.30 -4.82
N LEU A 79 -3.65 -1.09 -3.52
CA LEU A 79 -4.86 -0.45 -3.01
C LEU A 79 -4.52 0.43 -1.81
N LEU A 80 -5.29 1.49 -1.63
CA LEU A 80 -5.17 2.44 -0.53
C LEU A 80 -6.56 2.81 -0.04
N GLY A 81 -6.82 2.65 1.26
CA GLY A 81 -8.10 3.04 1.84
C GLY A 81 -8.38 2.42 3.21
N SER A 82 -9.61 2.56 3.68
CA SER A 82 -10.08 1.98 4.93
C SER A 82 -10.24 0.46 4.85
N HIS A 83 -10.39 -0.19 6.01
CA HIS A 83 -10.54 -1.64 6.12
C HIS A 83 -11.73 -2.22 5.33
N GLU A 84 -12.87 -1.51 5.31
CA GLU A 84 -14.04 -1.93 4.55
C GLU A 84 -13.83 -1.84 3.03
N ASN A 85 -13.19 -0.76 2.55
CA ASN A 85 -12.97 -0.56 1.12
C ASN A 85 -11.93 -1.55 0.58
N LEU A 86 -10.85 -1.78 1.33
CA LEU A 86 -9.77 -2.68 0.92
C LEU A 86 -10.27 -4.12 0.75
N TYR A 87 -11.01 -4.67 1.72
CA TYR A 87 -11.52 -6.05 1.62
C TYR A 87 -12.61 -6.22 0.56
N ARG A 88 -13.42 -5.18 0.30
CA ARG A 88 -14.40 -5.18 -0.78
C ARG A 88 -13.71 -5.25 -2.16
N ASP A 89 -12.66 -4.48 -2.35
CA ASP A 89 -11.93 -4.44 -3.62
C ASP A 89 -11.03 -5.67 -3.81
N LEU A 90 -10.47 -6.23 -2.74
CA LEU A 90 -9.69 -7.47 -2.79
C LEU A 90 -10.55 -8.72 -3.13
N LYS A 91 -11.84 -8.74 -2.76
CA LYS A 91 -12.75 -9.86 -3.07
C LYS A 91 -13.41 -9.78 -4.44
N LYS A 92 -13.29 -8.64 -5.13
CA LYS A 92 -13.87 -8.41 -6.46
C LYS A 92 -12.89 -8.63 -7.61
N GLY A 93 -11.61 -8.85 -7.28
CA GLY A 93 -10.56 -9.23 -8.22
C GLY A 93 -10.43 -10.73 -8.35
#